data_AF-A0A8D5ZNK0-F1
#
_entry.id   AF-A0A8D5ZNK0-F1
#
_cell.length_a   1.000
_cell.length_b   1.000
_cell.length_c   1.000
_cell.angle_alpha   90.00
_cell.angle_beta   90.00
_cell.angle_gamma   90.00
#
_symmetry.space_group_name_H-M   'P 1'
#
loop_
_entity.id
_entity.type
_entity.pdbx_description
1 polymer ?
#
loop_
_entity_poly.entity_id
_entity_poly.type
_entity_poly.pdbx_seq_one_letter_code
_entity_poly.pdbx_strand_id
1 'polypeptide(L)' 'MNVLETDDKAIRLYEKYGFEVEGILKNDKILSDGDYYNTILMGRFNG' A
#
# COMPACT_ATOMS: atom_id res chain seq x y z
N MET A 1 2.92 1.58 -7.28
CA MET A 1 3.76 1.99 -6.14
C MET A 1 3.47 1.06 -4.98
N ASN A 2 4.48 0.73 -4.16
CA ASN A 2 4.30 -0.16 -3.00
C ASN A 2 4.21 0.70 -1.74
N VAL A 3 3.02 0.73 -1.12
CA VAL A 3 2.76 1.51 0.10
C VAL A 3 2.65 0.53 1.27
N LEU A 4 3.34 0.81 2.37
CA LEU A 4 3.22 0.05 3.61
C LEU A 4 1.83 0.29 4.21
N GLU A 5 1.10 -0.80 4.49
CA GLU A 5 -0.28 -0.74 4.99
C GLU A 5 -0.41 -0.01 6.34
N THR A 6 0.66 0.05 7.14
CA THR A 6 0.66 0.73 8.45
C THR A 6 0.60 2.25 8.37
N ASP A 7 0.71 2.84 7.18
CA ASP A 7 0.62 4.29 6.99
C ASP A 7 -0.68 4.66 6.27
N ASP A 8 -1.81 4.55 6.99
CA ASP A 8 -3.16 4.97 6.55
C ASP A 8 -3.17 6.35 5.91
N LYS A 9 -2.25 7.23 6.31
CA LYS A 9 -2.08 8.57 5.73
C LYS A 9 -1.61 8.53 4.30
N ALA A 10 -0.66 7.64 3.98
CA ALA A 10 -0.14 7.49 2.63
C ALA A 10 -1.23 6.93 1.71
N ILE A 11 -1.99 5.93 2.16
CA ILE A 11 -3.10 5.34 1.40
C ILE A 11 -4.13 6.42 1.03
N ARG A 12 -4.62 7.17 2.02
CA ARG A 12 -5.58 8.28 1.79
C ARG A 12 -5.02 9.37 0.88
N LEU A 13 -3.73 9.62 0.95
CA LEU A 13 -3.06 10.58 0.07
C LEU A 13 -3.13 10.08 -1.38
N TYR A 14 -2.73 8.83 -1.64
CA TYR A 14 -2.76 8.24 -2.98
C TYR A 14 -4.18 8.09 -3.54
N GLU A 15 -5.16 7.71 -2.71
CA GLU A 15 -6.58 7.73 -3.09
C GLU A 15 -7.01 9.12 -3.56
N LYS A 16 -6.62 10.18 -2.84
CA LYS A 16 -6.90 11.57 -3.23
C LYS A 16 -6.22 11.98 -4.55
N TYR A 17 -5.08 11.38 -4.88
CA TYR A 17 -4.40 11.58 -6.17
C TYR A 17 -5.00 10.75 -7.32
N GLY A 18 -6.07 10.00 -7.06
CA GLY A 18 -6.76 9.16 -8.05
C GLY A 18 -6.07 7.83 -8.30
N PHE A 19 -5.32 7.32 -7.32
CA PHE A 19 -4.85 5.94 -7.33
C PHE A 19 -5.89 5.04 -6.68
N GLU A 20 -6.09 3.87 -7.26
CA GLU A 20 -6.96 2.83 -6.73
C GLU A 20 -6.12 1.65 -6.23
N VAL A 21 -6.64 0.92 -5.24
CA VAL A 21 -6.01 -0.28 -4.71
C VAL A 21 -6.30 -1.44 -5.66
N GLU A 22 -5.26 -1.93 -6.34
CA GLU A 22 -5.32 -3.05 -7.28
C GLU A 22 -5.20 -4.40 -6.56
N GLY A 23 -4.57 -4.41 -5.37
CA GLY A 23 -4.37 -5.63 -4.58
C GLY A 23 -3.57 -5.41 -3.30
N ILE A 24 -3.65 -6.38 -2.38
CA ILE A 24 -2.93 -6.35 -1.10
C ILE A 24 -2.13 -7.65 -0.97
N LEU A 25 -0.82 -7.52 -0.83
CA LEU A 25 0.07 -8.63 -0.50
C LEU A 25 0.15 -8.74 1.02
N LYS A 26 -0.51 -9.76 1.57
CA LYS A 26 -0.51 -10.01 3.02
C LYS A 26 0.82 -10.65 3.43
N ASN A 27 1.39 -10.19 4.54
CA ASN A 27 2.62 -10.71 5.13
C ASN A 27 3.84 -10.66 4.19
N ASP A 28 3.88 -9.68 3.29
CA ASP A 28 4.92 -9.55 2.27
C ASP A 28 6.28 -9.12 2.87
N LYS A 29 6.25 -8.26 3.89
CA LYS A 29 7.46 -7.76 4.55
C LYS A 29 7.50 -8.16 6.01
N ILE A 30 8.60 -8.80 6.40
CA ILE A 30 8.97 -8.99 7.81
C ILE A 30 9.93 -7.85 8.14
N LEU A 31 9.52 -6.95 9.04
CA LEU A 31 10.44 -5.94 9.56
C LEU A 31 11.24 -6.52 10.74
N SER A 32 12.30 -5.82 11.14
CA SER A 32 13.19 -6.24 12.23
C SER A 32 12.50 -6.38 13.59
N ASP A 33 11.28 -5.83 13.67
CA ASP A 33 10.30 -5.83 14.74
C ASP A 33 9.70 -7.25 14.97
N GLY A 34 9.82 -8.14 13.98
CA GLY A 34 9.21 -9.47 13.99
C GLY A 34 7.76 -9.49 13.48
N ASP A 35 7.19 -8.31 13.19
CA ASP A 35 5.84 -8.17 12.67
C ASP A 35 5.79 -8.28 11.15
N TYR A 36 4.67 -8.84 10.68
CA TYR A 36 4.35 -8.94 9.28
C TYR A 36 3.62 -7.68 8.82
N TYR A 37 4.13 -7.07 7.76
CA TYR A 37 3.55 -5.90 7.14
C TYR A 37 2.97 -6.28 5.78
N ASN A 38 1.77 -5.79 5.54
CA ASN A 38 1.10 -5.93 4.27
C ASN A 38 1.59 -4.83 3.32
N THR A 39 1.78 -5.20 2.06
CA THR A 39 2.11 -4.26 0.99
C THR A 39 0.86 -4.01 0.17
N ILE A 40 0.44 -2.75 0.08
CA ILE A 40 -0.68 -2.35 -0.77
C ILE A 40 -0.13 -1.96 -2.15
N LEU A 41 -0.69 -2.59 -3.19
CA LEU A 41 -0.44 -2.25 -4.58
C LEU A 41 -1.49 -1.24 -5.03
N MET A 42 -1.01 -0.04 -5.37
CA MET A 42 -1.86 1.02 -5.91
C MET A 42 -1.44 1.37 -7.34
N GLY A 43 -2.43 1.51 -8.21
CA GLY A 43 -2.32 1.87 -9.62
C GLY A 43 -3.18 3.08 -9.95
N ARG A 44 -2.84 3.80 -11.03
CA ARG A 44 -3.69 4.84 -11.60
C ARG A 44 -3.74 4.66 -13.10
N PHE A 45 -4.94 4.47 -13.64
CA PHE A 45 -5.16 4.44 -15.08
C PHE A 45 -5.16 5.87 -15.62
N ASN A 46 -4.02 6.31 -16.16
CA ASN A 46 -3.99 7.47 -17.06
C ASN A 46 -4.09 6.92 -18.48
N GLY A 47 -5.31 6.97 -19.03
CA GLY A 47 -5.58 6.66 -20.44
C GLY A 47 -5.00 7.70 -21.40
#